data_AF-A0A8J2JFI3-F1
#
_entry.id   AF-A0A8J2JFI3-F1
#
_cell.length_a   1.000
_cell.length_b   1.000
_cell.length_c   1.000
_cell.angle_alpha   90.00
_cell.angle_beta   90.00
_cell.angle_gamma   90.00
#
_symmetry.space_group_name_H-M   'P 1'
#
loop_
_entity.id
_entity.type
_entity.pdbx_description
1 polymer ?
#
loop_
_entity_poly.entity_id
_entity_poly.type
_entity_poly.pdbx_seq_one_letter_code
_entity_poly.pdbx_strand_id
1 'polypeptide(L)' 'HSRSDRDDYIRVNYENINPKFAYAFNKYGPDTVNSFGVPYDYGSIMHYSAYAFSTGSSKPSITT' A
#
# COMPACT_ATOMS: atom_id res chain seq x y z
N HIS A 1 1.86 -3.35 1.94
CA HIS A 1 0.81 -2.62 1.19
C HIS A 1 0.28 -3.34 -0.05
N SER A 2 1.02 -4.24 -0.72
CA SER A 2 0.55 -4.97 -1.93
C SER A 2 -0.19 -6.30 -1.68
N ARG A 3 -0.47 -6.66 -0.42
CA ARG A 3 -1.22 -7.89 -0.10
C ARG A 3 -2.64 -7.84 -0.66
N SER A 4 -3.22 -9.00 -0.94
CA SER A 4 -4.59 -9.15 -1.44
C SER A 4 -5.62 -8.53 -0.48
N ASP A 5 -5.41 -8.69 0.82
CA ASP A 5 -6.25 -8.21 1.93
C ASP A 5 -5.97 -6.77 2.37
N ARG A 6 -5.07 -6.03 1.69
CA ARG A 6 -4.60 -4.73 2.19
C ARG A 6 -5.71 -3.69 2.41
N ASP A 7 -6.81 -3.76 1.64
CA ASP A 7 -7.91 -2.79 1.72
C ASP A 7 -8.72 -2.93 3.03
N ASP A 8 -8.53 -4.02 3.78
CA ASP A 8 -9.12 -4.20 5.12
C ASP A 8 -8.34 -3.45 6.21
N TYR A 9 -7.13 -2.99 5.90
CA TYR A 9 -6.18 -2.41 6.86
C TYR A 9 -5.72 -1.00 6.48
N ILE A 10 -5.61 -0.71 5.18
CA ILE A 10 -5.18 0.59 4.68
C ILE A 10 -6.01 1.03 3.48
N ARG A 11 -6.12 2.34 3.30
CA ARG A 11 -6.61 2.98 2.09
C ARG A 11 -5.47 3.60 1.30
N VAL A 12 -5.47 3.38 -0.01
CA VAL A 12 -4.55 4.04 -0.93
C VAL A 12 -5.25 5.22 -1.59
N ASN A 13 -4.71 6.41 -1.39
CA ASN A 13 -5.22 7.67 -1.91
C ASN A 13 -4.58 7.93 -3.29
N TYR A 14 -5.10 7.27 -4.33
CA TYR A 14 -4.56 7.34 -5.69
C TYR A 14 -4.52 8.76 -6.26
N GLU A 15 -5.41 9.65 -5.81
CA GLU A 15 -5.41 11.07 -6.15
C GLU A 15 -4.18 11.83 -5.65
N ASN A 16 -3.51 11.31 -4.61
CA ASN A 16 -2.29 11.90 -4.06
C ASN A 16 -1.03 11.31 -4.68
N ILE A 17 -1.12 10.17 -5.36
CA ILE A 17 0.03 9.45 -5.92
C ILE A 17 0.42 10.02 -7.28
N ASN A 18 1.74 10.14 -7.52
CA ASN A 18 2.23 10.50 -8.84
C ASN A 18 1.80 9.40 -9.85
N PRO A 19 1.08 9.75 -10.93
CA PRO A 19 0.54 8.76 -11.87
C PRO A 19 1.60 7.80 -12.44
N LYS A 20 2.86 8.26 -12.58
CA LYS A 20 3.97 7.43 -13.02
C LYS A 20 4.26 6.26 -12.09
N PHE A 21 3.93 6.36 -10.80
CA PHE A 21 4.22 5.38 -9.77
C PHE A 21 2.97 4.67 -9.23
N ALA A 22 1.78 4.87 -9.82
CA ALA A 22 0.55 4.23 -9.38
C ALA A 22 0.64 2.70 -9.34
N TYR A 23 1.41 2.10 -10.25
CA TYR A 23 1.66 0.66 -10.32
C TYR A 23 2.32 0.08 -9.04
N ALA A 24 3.04 0.91 -8.27
CA ALA A 24 3.70 0.47 -7.04
C ALA A 24 2.70 0.09 -5.92
N PHE A 25 1.43 0.46 -6.08
CA PHE A 25 0.35 0.16 -5.14
C PHE A 25 -0.59 -0.95 -5.64
N ASN A 26 -0.23 -1.64 -6.72
CA ASN A 26 -1.00 -2.78 -7.21
C ASN A 26 -1.06 -3.87 -6.13
N LYS A 27 -2.26 -4.41 -5.95
CA LYS A 27 -2.47 -5.62 -5.15
C LYS A 27 -2.11 -6.84 -5.97
N TYR A 28 -1.58 -7.85 -5.32
CA TYR A 28 -1.43 -9.17 -5.90
C TYR A 28 -2.58 -10.07 -5.41
N GLY A 29 -3.11 -10.88 -6.31
CA GLY A 29 -4.17 -11.82 -5.98
C GLY A 29 -3.69 -12.93 -5.04
N PRO A 30 -4.62 -13.69 -4.43
CA PRO A 30 -4.29 -14.80 -3.54
C PRO A 30 -3.46 -15.90 -4.22
N ASP A 31 -3.55 -16.03 -5.54
CA ASP A 31 -2.76 -16.98 -6.33
C ASP A 31 -1.29 -16.56 -6.49
N THR A 32 -0.96 -15.31 -6.19
CA THR A 32 0.39 -14.73 -6.33
C THR A 32 1.04 -14.42 -4.98
N VAL A 33 0.23 -14.12 -3.96
CA VAL A 33 0.71 -13.78 -2.61
C VAL A 33 -0.09 -14.55 -1.57
N ASN A 34 0.64 -15.26 -0.70
CA ASN A 34 0.10 -15.95 0.46
C ASN A 34 0.60 -15.27 1.73
N SER A 35 -0.30 -15.02 2.68
CA SER A 35 0.03 -14.41 3.98
C SER A 35 0.64 -15.40 4.96
N PHE A 36 0.57 -16.72 4.69
CA PHE A 36 1.02 -17.80 5.58
C PHE A 36 0.47 -17.70 7.01
N GLY A 37 -0.72 -17.12 7.17
CA GLY A 37 -1.34 -16.87 8.47
C GLY A 37 -0.73 -15.71 9.25
N VAL A 38 0.23 -14.98 8.68
CA VAL A 38 0.84 -13.79 9.30
C VAL A 38 -0.14 -12.61 9.18
N PRO A 39 -0.50 -11.97 10.31
CA PRO A 39 -1.34 -10.76 10.30
C PRO A 39 -0.72 -9.62 9.49
N TYR A 40 -1.54 -8.64 9.11
CA TYR A 40 -1.04 -7.45 8.46
C TYR A 40 -0.15 -6.64 9.41
N ASP A 41 1.09 -6.35 9.00
CA ASP A 41 2.08 -5.65 9.81
C ASP A 41 2.38 -4.26 9.22
N TYR A 42 1.91 -3.22 9.91
CA TYR A 42 2.16 -1.81 9.55
C TYR A 42 3.63 -1.41 9.72
N GLY A 43 4.38 -2.08 10.61
CA GLY A 43 5.79 -1.83 10.90
C GLY A 43 6.76 -2.68 10.07
N SER A 44 6.24 -3.50 9.15
CA SER A 44 7.06 -4.34 8.30
C SER A 44 8.06 -3.50 7.51
N ILE A 45 9.31 -3.97 7.41
CA ILE A 45 10.36 -3.33 6.60
C ILE A 45 9.97 -3.19 5.11
N MET A 46 9.03 -4.03 4.65
CA MET A 46 8.50 -4.00 3.28
C MET A 46 7.28 -3.08 3.13
N HIS A 47 6.76 -2.51 4.22
CA HIS A 47 5.62 -1.59 4.17
C HIS A 47 6.07 -0.20 3.74
N TYR A 48 5.43 0.34 2.70
CA TYR A 48 5.66 1.73 2.31
C TYR A 48 5.23 2.72 3.39
N SER A 49 5.95 3.84 3.48
CA SER A 49 5.58 4.93 4.37
C SER A 49 4.29 5.62 3.91
N ALA A 50 3.65 6.38 4.81
CA ALA A 50 2.40 7.10 4.52
C ALA A 50 2.49 8.08 3.33
N TYR A 51 3.69 8.53 2.98
CA TYR A 51 3.93 9.54 1.92
C TYR A 51 4.65 8.96 0.69
N ALA A 52 4.82 7.64 0.61
CA ALA A 52 5.50 7.01 -0.51
C ALA A 52 4.87 7.42 -1.85
N PHE A 53 5.67 7.91 -2.80
CA PHE A 53 5.24 8.33 -4.14
C PHE A 53 4.14 9.41 -4.19
N SER A 54 3.89 10.12 -3.09
CA SER A 54 2.95 11.24 -3.08
C SER A 54 3.48 12.42 -3.91
N THR A 55 2.57 13.13 -4.55
CA THR A 55 2.85 14.37 -5.32
C THR A 55 3.09 15.59 -4.45
N GLY A 56 2.82 15.50 -3.13
CA GLY A 56 3.04 16.59 -2.18
C GLY A 56 3.39 16.09 -0.78
N SER A 57 4.21 16.87 -0.07
CA SER A 57 4.69 16.54 1.28
C SER A 57 3.62 16.60 2.38
N SER A 58 2.44 17.13 2.08
CA SER A 58 1.32 17.28 3.02
C SER A 58 0.14 16.35 2.77
N LYS A 59 0.18 15.52 1.71
CA LYS A 59 -0.91 14.60 1.37
C LYS A 59 -0.42 13.16 1.40
N PRO A 60 -0.91 12.30 2.32
CA PRO A 60 -0.47 10.91 2.38
C PRO A 60 -1.04 10.09 1.22
N SER A 61 -0.23 9.19 0.68
CA SER A 61 -0.64 8.16 -0.28
C SER A 61 -1.26 6.94 0.39
N ILE A 62 -0.94 6.68 1.67
CA ILE A 62 -1.52 5.61 2.50
C ILE A 62 -2.10 6.19 3.78
N THR A 63 -3.33 5.80 4.12
CA THR A 63 -3.99 6.08 5.42
C THR A 63 -4.56 4.79 6.00
N THR A 64 -4.71 4.72 7.33
CA THR A 64 -5.37 3.62 8.06
C THR A 64 -6.80 4.02 8.40
#